data_AF-A0A1H5HP17-F1
#
_entry.id   AF-A0A1H5HP17-F1
#
_cell.length_a   1.000
_cell.length_b   1.000
_cell.length_c   1.000
_cell.angle_alpha   90.00
_cell.angle_beta   90.00
_cell.angle_gamma   90.00
#
_symmetry.space_group_name_H-M   'P 1'
#
loop_
_entity.id
_entity.type
_entity.pdbx_description
1 polymer ?
#
loop_
_entity_poly.entity_id
_entity_poly.type
_entity_poly.pdbx_seq_one_letter_code
_entity_poly.pdbx_strand_id
1 'polypeptide(L)'
;MKINIKNIFNKDIDNDLYFISYVSFDRKLNKGDVLNYKGIKIGEVIQIESEHNNNFIALINFFGIMENLKISELYNKDISVISSNY
;
A
#
# COMPACT_ATOMS: atom_id res chain seq x y z
N MET A 1 1.05 -10.24 -7.47
CA MET A 1 0.18 -9.16 -7.99
C MET A 1 0.96 -7.86 -8.00
N LYS A 2 0.59 -6.90 -8.85
CA LYS A 2 1.11 -5.52 -8.79
C LYS A 2 -0.05 -4.54 -8.63
N ILE A 3 0.20 -3.47 -7.87
CA ILE A 3 -0.73 -2.34 -7.73
C ILE A 3 -0.02 -1.04 -8.13
N ASN A 4 -0.77 -0.07 -8.62
CA ASN A 4 -0.24 1.26 -8.91
C ASN A 4 -0.84 2.27 -7.93
N ILE A 5 -0.01 2.87 -7.07
CA ILE A 5 -0.49 3.82 -6.05
C ILE A 5 -0.79 5.17 -6.70
N LYS A 6 -2.01 5.67 -6.53
CA LYS A 6 -2.48 6.92 -7.11
C LYS A 6 -2.49 8.10 -6.16
N ASN A 7 -2.61 7.88 -4.85
CA ASN A 7 -2.52 8.91 -3.80
C ASN A 7 -2.17 8.24 -2.48
N ILE A 8 -1.57 9.01 -1.57
CA ILE A 8 -1.23 8.58 -0.20
C ILE A 8 -1.64 9.70 0.75
N PHE A 9 -2.39 9.37 1.79
CA PHE A 9 -2.88 10.29 2.82
C PHE A 9 -2.44 9.77 4.18
N ASN A 10 -1.82 10.61 4.99
CA ASN A 10 -1.51 10.25 6.38
C ASN A 10 -2.81 10.16 7.18
N LYS A 11 -2.99 9.07 7.92
CA LYS A 11 -4.10 8.88 8.87
C LYS A 11 -3.62 9.17 10.30
N ASP A 12 -2.47 8.60 10.65
CA ASP A 12 -1.85 8.72 11.97
C ASP A 12 -0.33 8.61 11.81
N ILE A 13 0.36 9.73 12.06
CA ILE A 13 1.81 9.84 11.87
C ILE A 13 2.60 9.16 12.98
N ASP A 14 2.06 9.05 14.18
CA ASP A 14 2.74 8.44 15.32
C ASP A 14 2.80 6.91 15.18
N ASN A 15 1.89 6.34 14.38
CA ASN A 15 1.75 4.90 14.15
C ASN A 15 2.07 4.47 12.70
N ASP A 16 2.67 5.35 11.89
CA ASP A 16 2.99 5.10 10.48
C ASP A 16 1.80 4.57 9.63
N LEU A 17 0.58 5.03 9.94
CA LEU A 17 -0.64 4.60 9.27
C LEU A 17 -1.04 5.58 8.15
N TYR A 18 -1.21 5.03 6.95
CA TYR A 18 -1.53 5.80 5.76
C TYR A 18 -2.64 5.14 4.95
N PHE A 19 -3.58 5.94 4.46
CA PHE A 19 -4.47 5.51 3.40
C PHE A 19 -3.76 5.64 2.06
N ILE A 20 -3.83 4.59 1.25
CA ILE A 20 -3.42 4.64 -0.15
C ILE A 20 -4.64 4.47 -1.04
N SER A 21 -4.71 5.26 -2.11
CA SER A 21 -5.55 4.91 -3.26
C SER A 21 -4.70 4.17 -4.27
N TYR A 22 -5.19 3.06 -4.81
CA TYR A 22 -4.45 2.26 -5.77
C TYR A 22 -5.36 1.68 -6.85
N VAL A 23 -4.77 1.40 -8.00
CA VAL A 23 -5.40 0.66 -9.09
C VAL A 23 -4.84 -0.75 -9.15
N SER A 24 -5.72 -1.73 -9.30
CA SER A 24 -5.35 -3.12 -9.54
C SER A 24 -6.32 -3.75 -10.55
N PHE A 25 -5.79 -4.38 -11.60
CA PHE A 25 -6.60 -5.05 -12.62
C PHE A 25 -6.71 -6.56 -12.40
N ASP A 26 -5.85 -7.14 -11.56
CA ASP A 26 -5.83 -8.57 -11.28
C ASP A 26 -6.86 -8.93 -10.19
N ARG A 27 -6.74 -8.28 -9.02
CA ARG A 27 -7.57 -8.49 -7.83
C ARG A 27 -7.37 -7.38 -6.79
N LYS A 28 -8.25 -7.29 -5.80
CA LYS A 28 -8.06 -6.42 -4.63
C LYS A 28 -6.95 -6.92 -3.70
N LEU A 29 -6.37 -6.01 -2.90
CA LEU A 29 -5.53 -6.38 -1.77
C LEU A 29 -6.36 -7.09 -0.69
N ASN A 30 -5.71 -7.96 0.08
CA ASN A 30 -6.27 -8.57 1.28
C ASN A 30 -5.58 -8.02 2.53
N LYS A 31 -6.27 -8.12 3.67
CA LYS A 31 -5.66 -7.82 4.96
C LYS A 31 -4.45 -8.75 5.18
N GLY A 32 -3.35 -8.18 5.65
CA GLY A 32 -2.07 -8.86 5.86
C GLY A 32 -1.21 -8.97 4.60
N ASP A 33 -1.68 -8.54 3.42
CA ASP A 33 -0.84 -8.48 2.23
C ASP A 33 0.35 -7.54 2.48
N VAL A 34 1.55 -7.96 2.07
CA VAL A 34 2.77 -7.18 2.25
C VAL A 34 3.13 -6.48 0.95
N LEU A 35 3.32 -5.16 1.04
CA LEU A 35 3.79 -4.33 -0.05
C LEU A 35 5.31 -4.42 -0.16
N ASN A 36 5.80 -4.63 -1.38
CA ASN A 36 7.21 -4.69 -1.73
C ASN A 36 7.53 -3.73 -2.87
N TYR A 37 8.55 -2.91 -2.67
CA TYR A 37 9.08 -2.01 -3.69
C TYR A 37 10.59 -2.20 -3.83
N LYS A 38 11.04 -2.51 -5.04
CA LYS A 38 12.46 -2.76 -5.36
C LYS A 38 13.14 -3.79 -4.45
N GLY A 39 12.42 -4.83 -4.05
CA GLY A 39 12.92 -5.89 -3.17
C GLY A 39 12.78 -5.60 -1.68
N ILE A 40 12.38 -4.38 -1.29
CA ILE A 40 12.23 -3.98 0.11
C ILE A 40 10.75 -4.10 0.50
N LYS A 41 10.47 -4.75 1.64
CA LYS A 41 9.13 -4.73 2.24
C LYS A 41 8.90 -3.34 2.81
N ILE A 42 7.86 -2.67 2.34
CA ILE A 42 7.58 -1.27 2.68
C ILE A 42 6.36 -1.13 3.60
N GLY A 43 5.43 -2.08 3.61
CA GLY A 43 4.30 -2.00 4.53
C GLY A 43 3.38 -3.20 4.45
N GLU A 44 2.37 -3.20 5.29
CA GLU A 44 1.35 -4.25 5.40
C GLU A 44 -0.05 -3.64 5.31
N VAL A 45 -0.93 -4.33 4.58
CA VAL A 45 -2.33 -3.94 4.46
C VAL A 45 -3.06 -4.26 5.76
N ILE A 46 -3.56 -3.24 6.44
CA ILE A 46 -4.34 -3.38 7.67
C ILE A 46 -5.82 -3.60 7.37
N GLN A 47 -6.34 -2.87 6.38
CA GLN A 47 -7.76 -2.86 6.04
C GLN A 47 -7.99 -2.37 4.61
N ILE A 48 -9.08 -2.83 3.98
CA ILE A 48 -9.61 -2.27 2.74
C ILE A 48 -10.86 -1.45 3.08
N GLU A 49 -10.90 -0.19 2.66
CA GLU A 49 -11.95 0.76 3.01
C GLU A 49 -13.03 0.88 1.92
N SER A 50 -12.64 0.85 0.65
CA SER A 50 -13.57 1.09 -0.47
C SER A 50 -13.05 0.53 -1.80
N GLU A 51 -13.99 0.25 -2.70
CA GLU A 51 -13.78 -0.26 -4.06
C GLU A 51 -14.76 0.43 -5.02
N HIS A 52 -14.22 1.00 -6.11
CA HIS A 52 -15.02 1.51 -7.23
C HIS A 52 -14.24 1.43 -8.55
N ASN A 53 -14.73 0.65 -9.52
CA ASN A 53 -14.14 0.53 -10.87
C ASN A 53 -12.61 0.30 -10.87
N ASN A 54 -12.14 -0.75 -10.19
CA ASN A 54 -10.72 -1.11 -10.04
C ASN A 54 -9.85 -0.06 -9.31
N ASN A 55 -10.45 1.01 -8.78
CA ASN A 55 -9.81 1.92 -7.84
C ASN A 55 -10.21 1.49 -6.43
N PHE A 56 -9.21 1.34 -5.57
CA PHE A 56 -9.37 0.85 -4.22
C PHE A 56 -8.74 1.81 -3.23
N ILE A 57 -9.25 1.83 -2.01
CA ILE A 57 -8.63 2.51 -0.87
C ILE A 57 -8.26 1.45 0.17
N ALA A 58 -7.00 1.44 0.58
CA ALA A 58 -6.51 0.57 1.64
C ALA A 58 -5.80 1.39 2.73
N LEU A 59 -5.97 0.95 3.97
CA LEU A 59 -5.16 1.39 5.10
C LEU A 59 -3.91 0.51 5.17
N ILE A 60 -2.76 1.15 5.12
CA ILE A 60 -1.43 0.52 5.16
C ILE A 60 -0.71 0.98 6.40
N ASN A 61 -0.02 0.05 7.06
CA ASN A 61 1.02 0.36 8.03
C ASN A 61 2.38 0.31 7.31
N PHE A 62 3.06 1.45 7.16
CA PHE A 62 4.36 1.51 6.50
C PHE A 62 5.48 1.21 7.49
N PHE A 63 6.46 0.40 7.09
CA PHE A 63 7.56 0.01 7.96
C PHE A 63 8.63 1.09 8.00
N GLY A 64 8.56 2.05 8.94
CA GLY A 64 9.69 2.90 9.36
C GLY A 64 10.61 3.40 8.25
N ILE A 65 10.05 3.76 7.08
CA ILE A 65 10.82 4.00 5.84
C ILE A 65 11.53 5.38 5.86
N MET A 66 11.78 5.95 7.03
CA MET A 66 12.18 7.35 7.13
C MET A 66 13.66 7.61 6.85
N GLU A 67 14.54 6.60 6.81
CA GLU A 67 15.97 6.83 6.55
C GLU A 67 16.38 6.74 5.07
N ASN A 68 15.63 6.02 4.20
CA ASN A 68 16.11 5.73 2.83
C ASN A 68 15.07 5.80 1.69
N LEU A 69 13.77 5.92 1.97
CA LEU A 69 12.75 6.00 0.93
C LEU A 69 11.56 6.82 1.42
N LYS A 70 11.36 8.03 0.88
CA LYS A 70 10.22 8.85 1.29
C LYS A 70 8.93 8.24 0.76
N ILE A 71 7.89 8.19 1.59
CA ILE A 71 6.57 7.65 1.21
C ILE A 71 6.02 8.33 -0.06
N SER A 72 6.29 9.62 -0.26
CA SER A 72 5.92 10.36 -1.47
C SER A 72 6.54 9.80 -2.76
N GLU A 73 7.66 9.07 -2.67
CA GLU A 73 8.30 8.42 -3.83
C GLU A 73 7.53 7.20 -4.34
N LEU A 74 6.62 6.66 -3.53
CA LEU A 74 5.75 5.53 -3.91
C LEU A 74 4.61 5.96 -4.84
N TYR A 75 4.39 7.27 -4.99
CA TYR A 75 3.35 7.82 -5.83
C TYR A 75 3.54 7.47 -7.32
N ASN A 76 2.47 6.99 -7.98
CA ASN A 76 2.46 6.47 -9.35
C ASN A 76 3.50 5.37 -9.62
N LYS A 77 3.96 4.66 -8.59
CA LYS A 77 4.85 3.51 -8.74
C LYS A 77 4.06 2.21 -8.75
N ASP A 78 4.59 1.25 -9.51
CA ASP A 78 4.15 -0.13 -9.43
C ASP A 78 4.77 -0.77 -8.19
N ILE A 79 3.91 -1.23 -7.29
CA ILE A 79 4.26 -1.90 -6.05
C ILE A 79 3.89 -3.37 -6.20
N SER A 80 4.85 -4.24 -5.90
CA SER A 80 4.61 -5.68 -5.91
C SER A 80 3.96 -6.08 -4.59
N VAL A 81 2.99 -6.98 -4.66
CA VAL A 81 2.26 -7.48 -3.49
C VAL A 81 2.61 -8.94 -3.28
N ILE A 82 3.11 -9.22 -2.08
CA ILE A 82 3.31 -10.57 -1.56
C ILE A 82 2.06 -10.90 -0.76
N SER A 83 1.22 -11.77 -1.31
CA SER A 83 -0.06 -12.04 -0.67
C SER A 83 0.06 -12.88 0.58
N SER A 84 -0.76 -12.53 1.57
CA SER A 84 -0.93 -13.36 2.75
C SER A 84 -1.74 -14.61 2.40
N ASN A 85 -1.54 -15.68 3.16
CA ASN A 85 -2.32 -16.91 3.05
C ASN A 85 -3.58 -16.88 3.95
N TYR A 86 -4.00 -15.69 4.38
CA TYR A 86 -5.14 -15.50 5.29
C TYR A 86 -6.45 -15.25 4.53
#